data_AF-A0A9E3ISC6-F1
#
_entry.id   AF-A0A9E3ISC6-F1
#
_cell.length_a   1.000
_cell.length_b   1.000
_cell.length_c   1.000
_cell.angle_alpha   90.00
_cell.angle_beta   90.00
_cell.angle_gamma   90.00
#
_symmetry.space_group_name_H-M   'P 1'
#
loop_
_entity.id
_entity.type
_entity.pdbx_description
1 polymer ?
#
loop_
_entity_poly.entity_id
_entity_poly.type
_entity_poly.pdbx_seq_one_letter_code
_entity_poly.pdbx_strand_id
1 'polypeptide(L)'
;MPFIPGLRSCYSLVGRLVYFGRMLDKIRLHADGRLPADYHANLGIGFDGRTCGFLGIGYESLKTRVLAGGCDEDILAWAQGQGGDRTDDQCYVWNRFMMKIGWRDDRTAILQDRIGTYGLTGKPIETFFDMNDFDEDRDPVAARSWELKESRVVLLMGVSGSGKTTIGRLLSQITGWRFTDADDFHPPANVAKMAAGIPLTDEDRAPWLAALRAHIDARLAAGDNTVIACSALKKAYREVLIADPGRVKLVYLRGSRELLHERLLQRTEHFMKPAMLDSQLAQLEPPANAFTVDIAQQPATIAALIRRTYMEC
;
A
#
# COMPACT_ATOMS: atom_id res chain seq x y z
N MET A 1 -21.84 -15.39 -14.49
CA MET A 1 -20.99 -16.47 -15.04
C MET A 1 -20.08 -16.94 -13.92
N PRO A 2 -19.68 -18.21 -13.80
CA PRO A 2 -18.94 -18.62 -12.61
C PRO A 2 -17.64 -17.82 -12.47
N PHE A 3 -17.29 -17.52 -11.22
CA PHE A 3 -15.99 -17.02 -10.79
C PHE A 3 -14.84 -17.53 -11.70
N ILE A 4 -14.06 -16.61 -12.26
CA ILE A 4 -12.94 -16.94 -13.15
C ILE A 4 -11.65 -16.93 -12.32
N PRO A 5 -11.03 -18.09 -12.02
CA PRO A 5 -9.85 -18.14 -11.19
C PRO A 5 -8.69 -17.38 -11.83
N GLY A 6 -8.15 -16.39 -11.10
CA GLY A 6 -7.07 -15.53 -11.57
C GLY A 6 -7.53 -14.24 -12.24
N LEU A 7 -8.83 -13.96 -12.34
CA LEU A 7 -9.34 -12.68 -12.81
C LEU A 7 -9.76 -11.80 -11.62
N ARG A 8 -8.98 -10.74 -11.33
CA ARG A 8 -9.28 -9.84 -10.21
C ARG A 8 -10.49 -8.94 -10.45
N SER A 9 -11.00 -8.34 -9.37
CA SER A 9 -12.10 -7.37 -9.41
C SER A 9 -11.76 -6.15 -10.28
N CYS A 10 -12.77 -5.53 -10.87
CA CYS A 10 -12.63 -4.24 -11.56
C CYS A 10 -12.11 -3.14 -10.62
N TYR A 11 -12.42 -3.22 -9.32
CA TYR A 11 -12.02 -2.25 -8.30
C TYR A 11 -10.56 -2.43 -7.84
N SER A 12 -9.93 -3.56 -8.13
CA SER A 12 -8.55 -3.82 -7.72
C SER A 12 -7.58 -2.84 -8.40
N LEU A 13 -6.68 -2.27 -7.60
CA LEU A 13 -5.67 -1.33 -8.07
C LEU A 13 -4.40 -2.05 -8.54
N VAL A 14 -3.77 -1.46 -9.56
CA VAL A 14 -2.33 -1.61 -9.82
C VAL A 14 -1.76 -0.20 -9.85
N GLY A 15 -0.75 0.06 -9.01
CA GLY A 15 -0.34 1.42 -8.71
C GLY A 15 -1.52 2.26 -8.20
N ARG A 16 -1.93 3.26 -8.97
CA ARG A 16 -3.05 4.17 -8.66
C ARG A 16 -4.28 3.96 -9.54
N LEU A 17 -4.32 2.92 -10.36
CA LEU A 17 -5.36 2.75 -11.38
C LEU A 17 -6.24 1.54 -11.13
N VAL A 18 -7.56 1.76 -11.10
CA VAL A 18 -8.54 0.68 -11.18
C VAL A 18 -8.50 0.05 -12.57
N TYR A 19 -8.96 -1.20 -12.67
CA TYR A 19 -9.10 -1.96 -13.92
C TYR A 19 -7.81 -2.31 -14.68
N PHE A 20 -6.70 -1.58 -14.55
CA PHE A 20 -5.46 -1.88 -15.27
C PHE A 20 -4.98 -3.31 -15.01
N GLY A 21 -4.88 -3.73 -13.75
CA GLY A 21 -4.49 -5.10 -13.40
C GLY A 21 -5.43 -6.17 -13.96
N ARG A 22 -6.74 -5.90 -13.94
CA ARG A 22 -7.74 -6.80 -14.52
C ARG A 22 -7.56 -6.95 -16.03
N MET A 23 -7.20 -5.88 -16.73
CA MET A 23 -6.86 -5.96 -18.16
C MET A 23 -5.64 -6.86 -18.41
N LEU A 24 -4.62 -6.83 -17.53
CA LEU A 24 -3.47 -7.73 -17.64
C LEU A 24 -3.88 -9.19 -17.39
N ASP A 25 -4.72 -9.45 -16.38
CA ASP A 25 -5.25 -10.79 -16.09
C ASP A 25 -6.03 -11.35 -17.27
N LYS A 26 -6.86 -10.54 -17.94
CA LYS A 26 -7.57 -10.95 -19.16
C LYS A 26 -6.60 -11.39 -20.26
N ILE A 27 -5.53 -10.63 -20.48
CA ILE A 27 -4.52 -10.96 -21.49
C ILE A 27 -3.84 -12.30 -21.15
N ARG A 28 -3.42 -12.47 -19.89
CA ARG A 28 -2.76 -13.70 -19.41
C ARG A 28 -3.68 -14.91 -19.51
N LEU A 29 -4.90 -14.81 -19.00
CA LEU A 29 -5.90 -15.88 -19.04
C LEU A 29 -6.30 -16.25 -20.48
N HIS A 30 -6.35 -15.28 -21.39
CA HIS A 30 -6.64 -15.55 -22.80
C HIS A 30 -5.49 -16.33 -23.46
N ALA A 31 -4.23 -15.95 -23.19
CA ALA A 31 -3.07 -16.68 -23.68
C ALA A 31 -2.99 -18.11 -23.13
N ASP A 32 -3.43 -18.31 -21.88
CA ASP A 32 -3.49 -19.62 -21.23
C ASP A 32 -4.72 -20.47 -21.64
N GLY A 33 -5.61 -19.94 -22.50
CA GLY A 33 -6.86 -20.62 -22.89
C GLY A 33 -7.90 -20.76 -21.76
N ARG A 34 -7.75 -19.99 -20.69
CA ARG A 34 -8.59 -20.04 -19.48
C ARG A 34 -9.64 -18.92 -19.41
N LEU A 35 -9.57 -17.94 -20.31
CA LEU A 35 -10.57 -16.87 -20.39
C LEU A 35 -11.81 -17.36 -21.15
N PRO A 36 -13.03 -17.22 -20.58
CA PRO A 36 -14.28 -17.60 -21.25
C PRO A 36 -14.52 -16.89 -22.60
N ALA A 37 -15.20 -17.57 -23.53
CA ALA A 37 -15.34 -17.15 -24.92
C ALA A 37 -16.11 -15.83 -25.13
N ASP A 38 -17.02 -15.50 -24.23
CA ASP A 38 -17.81 -14.26 -24.22
C ASP A 38 -16.95 -13.00 -23.98
N TYR A 39 -15.76 -13.16 -23.41
CA TYR A 39 -14.80 -12.04 -23.25
C TYR A 39 -13.99 -11.77 -24.52
N HIS A 40 -13.83 -12.76 -25.42
CA HIS A 40 -12.84 -12.72 -26.51
C HIS A 40 -13.12 -11.58 -27.50
N ALA A 41 -14.39 -11.42 -27.89
CA ALA A 41 -14.81 -10.35 -28.81
C ALA A 41 -14.62 -8.94 -28.22
N ASN A 42 -14.44 -8.84 -26.90
CA ASN A 42 -14.34 -7.57 -26.17
C ASN A 42 -12.91 -7.25 -25.70
N LEU A 43 -11.90 -8.05 -26.06
CA LEU A 43 -10.50 -7.77 -25.73
C LEU A 43 -10.01 -6.52 -26.47
N GLY A 44 -9.42 -5.58 -25.73
CA GLY A 44 -8.89 -4.32 -26.29
C GLY A 44 -9.94 -3.26 -26.60
N ILE A 45 -11.23 -3.54 -26.39
CA ILE A 45 -12.33 -2.59 -26.53
C ILE A 45 -13.04 -2.33 -25.20
N GLY A 46 -13.97 -1.38 -25.19
CA GLY A 46 -14.69 -1.00 -23.97
C GLY A 46 -13.75 -0.46 -22.90
N PHE A 47 -13.73 -1.09 -21.72
CA PHE A 47 -12.86 -0.69 -20.62
C PHE A 47 -11.37 -0.90 -20.92
N ASP A 48 -10.99 -1.92 -21.71
CA ASP A 48 -9.60 -2.16 -22.10
C ASP A 48 -9.10 -0.99 -22.96
N GLY A 49 -9.83 -0.72 -24.05
CA GLY A 49 -9.50 0.37 -24.97
C GLY A 49 -9.51 1.74 -24.29
N ARG A 50 -10.44 1.96 -23.35
CA ARG A 50 -10.46 3.19 -22.55
C ARG A 50 -9.24 3.32 -21.64
N THR A 51 -8.81 2.23 -21.01
CA THR A 51 -7.62 2.21 -20.14
C THR A 51 -6.35 2.44 -20.96
N CYS A 52 -6.23 1.79 -22.11
CA CYS A 52 -5.15 2.03 -23.07
C CYS A 52 -5.14 3.50 -23.56
N GLY A 53 -6.29 4.06 -23.91
CA GLY A 53 -6.43 5.45 -24.31
C GLY A 53 -6.03 6.43 -23.20
N PHE A 54 -6.47 6.18 -21.96
CA PHE A 54 -6.04 6.98 -20.81
C PHE A 54 -4.54 6.89 -20.59
N LEU A 55 -3.92 5.73 -20.77
CA LEU A 55 -2.47 5.53 -20.64
C LEU A 55 -1.66 5.96 -21.87
N GLY A 56 -2.30 6.32 -22.99
CA GLY A 56 -1.59 6.71 -24.20
C GLY A 56 -0.84 5.56 -24.88
N ILE A 57 -1.31 4.32 -24.73
CA ILE A 57 -0.68 3.10 -25.27
C ILE A 57 -1.63 2.33 -26.19
N GLY A 58 -1.07 1.52 -27.09
CA GLY A 58 -1.85 0.57 -27.90
C GLY A 58 -2.09 -0.77 -27.18
N TYR A 59 -3.27 -1.36 -27.35
CA TYR A 59 -3.62 -2.63 -26.72
C TYR A 59 -2.72 -3.80 -27.19
N GLU A 60 -2.41 -3.89 -28.48
CA GLU A 60 -1.53 -4.96 -29.00
C GLU A 60 -0.09 -4.85 -28.48
N SER A 61 0.41 -3.61 -28.31
CA SER A 61 1.71 -3.37 -27.69
C SER A 61 1.71 -3.77 -26.21
N LEU A 62 0.65 -3.42 -25.48
CA LEU A 62 0.47 -3.85 -24.09
C LEU A 62 0.40 -5.36 -23.99
N LYS A 63 -0.39 -6.02 -24.84
CA LYS A 63 -0.52 -7.48 -24.90
C LYS A 63 0.84 -8.14 -25.10
N THR A 64 1.61 -7.67 -26.07
CA THR A 64 2.98 -8.16 -26.30
C THR A 64 3.85 -7.99 -25.05
N ARG A 65 3.79 -6.83 -24.39
CA ARG A 65 4.52 -6.57 -23.15
C ARG A 65 4.12 -7.49 -22.01
N VAL A 66 2.82 -7.75 -21.83
CA VAL A 66 2.30 -8.63 -20.77
C VAL A 66 2.77 -10.06 -20.98
N LEU A 67 2.74 -10.55 -22.22
CA LEU A 67 3.16 -11.92 -22.56
C LEU A 67 4.68 -12.13 -22.47
N ALA A 68 5.47 -11.05 -22.46
CA ALA A 68 6.90 -11.12 -22.14
C ALA A 68 7.18 -11.39 -20.64
N GLY A 69 6.15 -11.42 -19.79
CA GLY A 69 6.27 -11.68 -18.35
C GLY A 69 6.64 -10.46 -17.51
N GLY A 70 6.89 -10.68 -16.22
CA GLY A 70 7.15 -9.61 -15.23
C GLY A 70 5.94 -9.27 -14.36
N CYS A 71 6.18 -8.48 -13.30
CA CYS A 71 5.12 -8.08 -12.39
C CYS A 71 4.26 -6.95 -12.97
N ASP A 72 3.12 -6.68 -12.33
CA ASP A 72 2.16 -5.68 -12.81
C ASP A 72 2.73 -4.26 -12.73
N GLU A 73 3.59 -4.00 -11.74
CA GLU A 73 4.28 -2.73 -11.53
C GLU A 73 5.27 -2.45 -12.67
N ASP A 74 6.03 -3.45 -13.11
CA ASP A 74 6.95 -3.30 -14.25
C ASP A 74 6.21 -3.03 -15.55
N ILE A 75 5.03 -3.62 -15.72
CA ILE A 75 4.18 -3.41 -16.90
C ILE A 75 3.52 -2.04 -16.85
N LEU A 76 3.10 -1.57 -15.67
CA LEU A 76 2.58 -0.21 -15.47
C LEU A 76 3.67 0.84 -15.72
N ALA A 77 4.87 0.64 -15.20
CA ALA A 77 6.02 1.51 -15.44
C ALA A 77 6.39 1.56 -16.92
N TRP A 78 6.34 0.42 -17.62
CA TRP A 78 6.50 0.38 -19.07
C TRP A 78 5.42 1.21 -19.79
N ALA A 79 4.15 1.07 -19.40
CA ALA A 79 3.05 1.82 -20.00
C ALA A 79 3.22 3.33 -19.82
N GLN A 80 3.65 3.76 -18.63
CA GLN A 80 3.95 5.16 -18.32
C GLN A 80 5.17 5.67 -19.11
N GLY A 81 6.21 4.84 -19.28
CA GLY A 81 7.37 5.17 -20.11
C GLY A 81 7.02 5.37 -21.58
N GLN A 82 5.96 4.71 -22.09
CA GLN A 82 5.50 4.86 -23.49
C GLN A 82 4.51 6.00 -23.68
N GLY A 83 3.50 6.12 -22.81
CA GLY A 83 2.39 7.07 -22.97
C GLY A 83 2.37 8.22 -21.97
N GLY A 84 3.47 8.42 -21.24
CA GLY A 84 3.67 9.44 -20.23
C GLY A 84 3.13 9.06 -18.84
N ASP A 85 3.62 9.77 -17.82
CA ASP A 85 3.13 9.63 -16.46
C ASP A 85 1.71 10.18 -16.29
N ARG A 86 1.02 9.72 -15.25
CA ARG A 86 -0.26 10.28 -14.82
C ARG A 86 -0.11 10.96 -13.47
N THR A 87 -0.58 12.19 -13.38
CA THR A 87 -0.61 12.93 -12.10
C THR A 87 -1.60 12.28 -11.13
N ASP A 88 -1.51 12.63 -9.85
CA ASP A 88 -2.45 12.15 -8.84
C ASP A 88 -3.89 12.55 -9.18
N ASP A 89 -4.10 13.80 -9.58
CA ASP A 89 -5.42 14.29 -10.00
C ASP A 89 -5.97 13.53 -11.22
N GLN A 90 -5.12 13.22 -12.20
CA GLN A 90 -5.54 12.43 -13.36
C GLN A 90 -5.97 11.02 -12.95
N CYS A 91 -5.22 10.36 -12.07
CA CYS A 91 -5.58 9.03 -11.56
C CYS A 91 -6.86 9.08 -10.71
N TYR A 92 -7.01 10.11 -9.88
CA TYR A 92 -8.19 10.34 -9.05
C TYR A 92 -9.45 10.49 -9.92
N VAL A 93 -9.42 11.39 -10.91
CA VAL A 93 -10.53 11.60 -11.85
C VAL A 93 -10.82 10.33 -12.64
N TRP A 94 -9.78 9.66 -13.15
CA TRP A 94 -9.90 8.41 -13.87
C TRP A 94 -10.64 7.34 -13.07
N ASN A 95 -10.20 7.07 -11.84
CA ASN A 95 -10.81 6.01 -11.04
C ASN A 95 -12.26 6.33 -10.71
N ARG A 96 -12.56 7.58 -10.31
CA ARG A 96 -13.93 8.01 -9.98
C ARG A 96 -14.85 7.95 -11.19
N PHE A 97 -14.33 8.20 -12.38
CA PHE A 97 -15.06 8.05 -13.61
C PHE A 97 -15.30 6.56 -13.94
N MET A 98 -14.24 5.74 -13.99
CA MET A 98 -14.33 4.32 -14.35
C MET A 98 -15.29 3.54 -13.45
N MET A 99 -15.21 3.74 -12.13
CA MET A 99 -16.05 3.04 -11.16
C MET A 99 -17.52 3.46 -11.21
N LYS A 100 -17.88 4.54 -11.92
CA LYS A 100 -19.25 5.05 -12.02
C LYS A 100 -19.90 4.82 -13.39
N ILE A 101 -19.19 4.20 -14.33
CA ILE A 101 -19.74 3.92 -15.65
C ILE A 101 -20.98 3.02 -15.50
N GLY A 102 -22.09 3.45 -16.10
CA GLY A 102 -23.42 2.86 -15.99
C GLY A 102 -24.34 3.53 -14.97
N TRP A 103 -23.81 4.41 -14.10
CA TRP A 103 -24.60 5.10 -13.07
C TRP A 103 -24.96 6.52 -13.53
N ARG A 104 -26.23 6.71 -13.91
CA ARG A 104 -26.78 8.00 -14.37
C ARG A 104 -26.00 8.61 -15.55
N ASP A 105 -25.52 7.76 -16.44
CA ASP A 105 -24.88 8.13 -17.70
C ASP A 105 -25.60 7.53 -18.91
N ASP A 106 -25.06 7.78 -20.11
CA ASP A 106 -25.57 7.30 -21.39
C ASP A 106 -25.61 5.77 -21.53
N ARG A 107 -24.98 5.03 -20.61
CA ARG A 107 -24.94 3.57 -20.59
C ARG A 107 -25.87 2.94 -19.56
N THR A 108 -26.60 3.76 -18.79
CA THR A 108 -27.55 3.28 -17.77
C THR A 108 -28.54 2.25 -18.34
N ALA A 109 -29.12 2.52 -19.52
CA ALA A 109 -30.06 1.59 -20.15
C ALA A 109 -29.42 0.24 -20.53
N ILE A 110 -28.17 0.28 -21.02
CA ILE A 110 -27.40 -0.93 -21.38
C ILE A 110 -27.08 -1.73 -20.12
N LEU A 111 -26.75 -1.08 -19.01
CA LEU A 111 -26.50 -1.75 -17.74
C LEU A 111 -27.76 -2.50 -17.28
N GLN A 112 -28.93 -1.87 -17.30
CA GLN A 112 -30.19 -2.49 -16.87
C GLN A 112 -30.57 -3.71 -17.73
N ASP A 113 -30.41 -3.62 -19.06
CA ASP A 113 -30.63 -4.74 -19.97
C ASP A 113 -29.69 -5.92 -19.66
N ARG A 114 -28.42 -5.64 -19.37
CA ARG A 114 -27.45 -6.69 -19.00
C ARG A 114 -27.73 -7.30 -17.64
N ILE A 115 -28.14 -6.53 -16.63
CA ILE A 115 -28.55 -7.08 -15.33
C ILE A 115 -29.63 -8.16 -15.51
N GLY A 116 -30.62 -7.90 -16.39
CA GLY A 116 -31.64 -8.90 -16.73
C GLY A 116 -31.07 -10.10 -17.47
N THR A 117 -30.29 -9.86 -18.53
CA THR A 117 -29.71 -10.92 -19.38
C THR A 117 -28.78 -11.86 -18.61
N TYR A 118 -28.05 -11.33 -17.63
CA TYR A 118 -27.08 -12.08 -16.82
C TYR A 118 -27.73 -12.73 -15.59
N GLY A 119 -29.05 -12.57 -15.39
CA GLY A 119 -29.77 -13.16 -14.26
C GLY A 119 -29.41 -12.53 -12.91
N LEU A 120 -28.98 -11.27 -12.90
CA LEU A 120 -28.53 -10.54 -11.70
C LEU A 120 -29.63 -9.65 -11.11
N THR A 121 -30.88 -9.79 -11.57
CA THR A 121 -32.02 -9.03 -11.08
C THR A 121 -32.16 -9.15 -9.56
N GLY A 122 -32.32 -8.01 -8.88
CA GLY A 122 -32.46 -7.94 -7.41
C GLY A 122 -31.13 -7.76 -6.66
N LYS A 123 -29.98 -7.91 -7.31
CA LYS A 123 -28.69 -7.49 -6.74
C LYS A 123 -28.59 -5.96 -6.70
N PRO A 124 -27.91 -5.36 -5.70
CA PRO A 124 -27.73 -3.91 -5.59
C PRO A 124 -26.67 -3.40 -6.59
N ILE A 125 -26.93 -3.52 -7.89
CA ILE A 125 -26.02 -3.12 -8.97
C ILE A 125 -26.33 -1.68 -9.41
N GLU A 126 -25.35 -0.78 -9.29
CA GLU A 126 -25.47 0.60 -9.78
C GLU A 126 -24.58 0.88 -11.00
N THR A 127 -23.51 0.10 -11.17
CA THR A 127 -22.47 0.32 -12.18
C THR A 127 -22.11 -0.98 -12.91
N PHE A 128 -21.42 -0.87 -14.05
CA PHE A 128 -20.85 -2.04 -14.73
C PHE A 128 -19.78 -2.75 -13.89
N PHE A 129 -19.09 -2.04 -13.00
CA PHE A 129 -18.14 -2.68 -12.09
C PHE A 129 -18.87 -3.55 -11.07
N ASP A 130 -19.98 -3.06 -10.49
CA ASP A 130 -20.83 -3.86 -9.60
C ASP A 130 -21.33 -5.10 -10.33
N MET A 131 -21.86 -4.92 -11.54
CA MET A 131 -22.38 -6.01 -12.37
C MET A 131 -21.32 -7.07 -12.64
N ASN A 132 -20.10 -6.69 -13.04
CA ASN A 132 -19.02 -7.63 -13.30
C ASN A 132 -18.60 -8.41 -12.05
N ASP A 133 -18.56 -7.75 -10.88
CA ASP A 133 -18.20 -8.43 -9.63
C ASP A 133 -19.32 -9.38 -9.17
N PHE A 134 -20.59 -8.95 -9.21
CA PHE A 134 -21.72 -9.83 -8.90
C PHE A 134 -21.84 -10.99 -9.89
N ASP A 135 -21.56 -10.76 -11.18
CA ASP A 135 -21.55 -11.82 -12.17
C ASP A 135 -20.49 -12.87 -11.83
N GLU A 136 -19.33 -12.45 -11.29
CA GLU A 136 -18.19 -13.29 -10.91
C GLU A 136 -18.23 -13.75 -9.43
N ASP A 137 -19.42 -13.77 -8.83
CA ASP A 137 -19.69 -14.22 -7.45
C ASP A 137 -18.91 -13.43 -6.36
N ARG A 138 -18.70 -12.13 -6.58
CA ARG A 138 -18.18 -11.19 -5.59
C ARG A 138 -19.27 -10.19 -5.21
N ASP A 139 -19.36 -9.84 -3.93
CA ASP A 139 -20.26 -8.79 -3.46
C ASP A 139 -19.48 -7.49 -3.21
N PRO A 140 -19.40 -6.59 -4.21
CA PRO A 140 -18.65 -5.33 -4.08
C PRO A 140 -19.34 -4.35 -3.12
N VAL A 141 -20.64 -4.53 -2.85
CA VAL A 141 -21.42 -3.69 -1.94
C VAL A 141 -21.10 -4.03 -0.49
N ALA A 142 -21.15 -5.30 -0.14
CA ALA A 142 -20.71 -5.76 1.18
C ALA A 142 -19.23 -5.40 1.45
N ALA A 143 -18.38 -5.51 0.42
CA ALA A 143 -16.95 -5.19 0.53
C ALA A 143 -16.65 -3.68 0.48
N ARG A 144 -17.61 -2.84 0.05
CA ARG A 144 -17.44 -1.40 -0.24
C ARG A 144 -16.29 -1.16 -1.23
N SER A 145 -16.21 -1.95 -2.30
CA SER A 145 -15.06 -1.98 -3.22
C SER A 145 -14.79 -0.66 -3.96
N TRP A 146 -15.80 0.21 -4.12
CA TRP A 146 -15.64 1.56 -4.70
C TRP A 146 -14.98 2.57 -3.77
N GLU A 147 -14.88 2.25 -2.47
CA GLU A 147 -14.07 3.03 -1.55
C GLU A 147 -12.61 2.70 -1.84
N LEU A 148 -12.01 3.53 -2.69
CA LEU A 148 -10.56 3.66 -2.77
C LEU A 148 -10.08 4.10 -1.38
N LYS A 149 -9.91 3.13 -0.50
CA LYS A 149 -9.30 3.34 0.80
C LYS A 149 -7.87 3.68 0.50
N GLU A 150 -7.51 4.95 0.63
CA GLU A 150 -6.12 5.35 0.64
C GLU A 150 -5.47 4.61 1.79
N SER A 151 -4.74 3.53 1.49
CA SER A 151 -3.99 2.90 2.54
C SER A 151 -2.78 3.76 2.87
N ARG A 152 -2.57 3.90 4.17
CA ARG A 152 -1.53 4.70 4.77
C ARG A 152 -0.64 3.81 5.60
N VAL A 153 0.65 4.12 5.55
CA VAL A 153 1.64 3.57 6.45
C VAL A 153 2.10 4.66 7.39
N VAL A 154 2.01 4.43 8.70
CA VAL A 154 2.59 5.32 9.71
C VAL A 154 3.89 4.72 10.21
N LEU A 155 5.02 5.34 9.87
CA LEU A 155 6.35 4.95 10.34
C LEU A 155 6.68 5.69 11.63
N LEU A 156 6.70 4.96 12.75
CA LEU A 156 7.11 5.47 14.05
C LEU A 156 8.63 5.38 14.19
N MET A 157 9.30 6.53 14.13
CA MET A 157 10.75 6.63 14.25
C MET A 157 11.23 7.20 15.58
N GLY A 158 12.48 6.92 15.93
CA GLY A 158 13.15 7.38 17.13
C GLY A 158 14.13 6.34 17.66
N VAL A 159 15.02 6.75 18.55
CA VAL A 159 16.03 5.87 19.16
C VAL A 159 15.39 4.83 20.08
N SER A 160 16.16 3.83 20.52
CA SER A 160 15.71 2.85 21.51
C SER A 160 15.27 3.54 22.80
N GLY A 161 14.22 3.03 23.44
CA GLY A 161 13.60 3.67 24.61
C GLY A 161 12.58 4.77 24.28
N SER A 162 12.44 5.19 23.02
CA SER A 162 11.45 6.23 22.65
C SER A 162 9.99 5.77 22.70
N GLY A 163 9.74 4.46 22.81
CA GLY A 163 8.39 3.90 22.95
C GLY A 163 7.70 3.49 21.65
N LYS A 164 8.42 3.40 20.51
CA LYS A 164 7.87 3.01 19.18
C LYS A 164 6.93 1.81 19.25
N THR A 165 7.37 0.69 19.83
CA THR A 165 6.57 -0.55 19.93
C THR A 165 5.34 -0.35 20.82
N THR A 166 5.45 0.38 21.94
CA THR A 166 4.32 0.68 22.83
C THR A 166 3.27 1.52 22.12
N ILE A 167 3.68 2.62 21.48
CA ILE A 167 2.79 3.50 20.72
C ILE A 167 2.18 2.77 19.53
N GLY A 168 2.97 1.98 18.80
CA GLY A 168 2.49 1.24 17.63
C GLY A 168 1.44 0.18 17.96
N ARG A 169 1.63 -0.56 19.07
CA ARG A 169 0.63 -1.50 19.57
C ARG A 169 -0.65 -0.80 20.05
N LEU A 170 -0.52 0.33 20.77
CA LEU A 170 -1.68 1.12 21.18
C LEU A 170 -2.47 1.64 19.96
N LEU A 171 -1.77 2.18 18.95
CA LEU A 171 -2.38 2.62 17.70
C LEU A 171 -3.13 1.47 17.01
N SER A 172 -2.50 0.30 16.91
CA SER A 172 -3.13 -0.90 16.33
C SER A 172 -4.39 -1.31 17.09
N GLN A 173 -4.38 -1.28 18.42
CA GLN A 173 -5.55 -1.59 19.24
C GLN A 173 -6.71 -0.62 19.03
N ILE A 174 -6.43 0.69 18.91
CA ILE A 174 -7.49 1.71 18.80
C ILE A 174 -8.01 1.89 17.36
N THR A 175 -7.22 1.55 16.34
CA THR A 175 -7.62 1.75 14.92
C THR A 175 -7.93 0.44 14.19
N GLY A 176 -7.52 -0.71 14.73
CA GLY A 176 -7.54 -2.00 14.03
C GLY A 176 -6.47 -2.13 12.94
N TRP A 177 -5.58 -1.14 12.78
CA TRP A 177 -4.50 -1.22 11.79
C TRP A 177 -3.47 -2.27 12.20
N ARG A 178 -2.81 -2.90 11.23
CA ARG A 178 -1.75 -3.86 11.53
C ARG A 178 -0.55 -3.13 12.16
N PHE A 179 0.02 -3.71 13.21
CA PHE A 179 1.31 -3.29 13.74
C PHE A 179 2.41 -4.26 13.28
N THR A 180 3.52 -3.70 12.83
CA THR A 180 4.71 -4.44 12.41
C THR A 180 5.95 -3.83 13.08
N ASP A 181 6.85 -4.67 13.61
CA ASP A 181 8.16 -4.21 14.08
C ASP A 181 9.18 -4.38 12.94
N ALA A 182 9.89 -3.30 12.58
CA ALA A 182 10.86 -3.35 11.50
C ALA A 182 12.06 -4.25 11.84
N ASP A 183 12.33 -4.47 13.14
CA ASP A 183 13.44 -5.32 13.55
C ASP A 183 13.25 -6.79 13.10
N ASP A 184 12.01 -7.22 12.87
CA ASP A 184 11.66 -8.56 12.35
C ASP A 184 12.15 -8.81 10.92
N PHE A 185 12.52 -7.75 10.18
CA PHE A 185 13.01 -7.84 8.79
C PHE A 185 14.53 -7.94 8.71
N HIS A 186 15.25 -7.94 9.84
CA HIS A 186 16.69 -8.09 9.81
C HIS A 186 17.08 -9.49 9.30
N PRO A 187 18.02 -9.59 8.34
CA PRO A 187 18.58 -10.88 7.97
C PRO A 187 19.30 -11.50 9.18
N PRO A 188 19.41 -12.85 9.26
CA PRO A 188 20.05 -13.53 10.39
C PRO A 188 21.47 -13.01 10.72
N ALA A 189 22.23 -12.59 9.71
CA ALA A 189 23.56 -12.00 9.89
C ALA A 189 23.53 -10.70 10.71
N ASN A 190 22.51 -9.86 10.51
CA ASN A 190 22.34 -8.61 11.27
C ASN A 190 21.95 -8.91 12.71
N VAL A 191 21.04 -9.86 12.91
CA VAL A 191 20.62 -10.31 14.25
C VAL A 191 21.84 -10.83 15.03
N ALA A 192 22.70 -11.64 14.39
CA ALA A 192 23.92 -12.16 15.01
C ALA A 192 24.91 -11.05 15.40
N LYS A 193 25.15 -10.05 14.52
CA LYS A 193 25.99 -8.89 14.83
C LYS A 193 25.46 -8.09 16.02
N MET A 194 24.16 -7.79 16.02
CA MET A 194 23.53 -7.05 17.11
C MET A 194 23.56 -7.84 18.42
N ALA A 195 23.32 -9.16 18.39
CA ALA A 195 23.43 -10.03 19.56
C ALA A 195 24.86 -10.07 20.13
N ALA A 196 25.88 -9.97 19.28
CA ALA A 196 27.27 -9.85 19.68
C ALA A 196 27.68 -8.42 20.13
N GLY A 197 26.76 -7.45 20.09
CA GLY A 197 27.04 -6.05 20.41
C GLY A 197 27.86 -5.32 19.35
N ILE A 198 27.95 -5.87 18.13
CA ILE A 198 28.67 -5.28 17.00
C ILE A 198 27.70 -4.34 16.26
N PRO A 199 28.02 -3.04 16.13
CA PRO A 199 27.17 -2.11 15.38
C PRO A 199 27.09 -2.50 13.90
N LEU A 200 25.89 -2.42 13.33
CA LEU A 200 25.69 -2.62 11.89
C LEU A 200 26.27 -1.43 11.09
N THR A 201 26.83 -1.70 9.91
CA THR A 201 27.20 -0.68 8.92
C THR A 201 26.01 -0.30 8.04
N ASP A 202 26.23 0.58 7.06
CA ASP A 202 25.20 0.96 6.10
C ASP A 202 24.97 -0.18 5.08
N GLU A 203 26.05 -0.88 4.68
CA GLU A 203 25.98 -2.09 3.85
C GLU A 203 25.19 -3.21 4.53
N ASP A 204 25.39 -3.39 5.85
CA ASP A 204 24.61 -4.35 6.63
C ASP A 204 23.11 -4.02 6.62
N ARG A 205 22.76 -2.72 6.65
CA ARG A 205 21.37 -2.27 6.70
C ARG A 205 20.69 -2.26 5.34
N ALA A 206 21.42 -2.25 4.22
CA ALA A 206 20.83 -2.17 2.89
C ALA A 206 19.82 -3.30 2.59
N PRO A 207 20.10 -4.59 2.86
CA PRO A 207 19.12 -5.67 2.66
C PRO A 207 17.88 -5.54 3.55
N TRP A 208 18.07 -5.08 4.79
CA TRP A 208 16.98 -4.85 5.74
C TRP A 208 16.04 -3.72 5.26
N LEU A 209 16.61 -2.60 4.81
CA LEU A 209 15.84 -1.48 4.25
C LEU A 209 15.08 -1.89 2.99
N ALA A 210 15.70 -2.69 2.12
CA ALA A 210 15.05 -3.22 0.93
C ALA A 210 13.86 -4.13 1.28
N ALA A 211 14.03 -5.05 2.24
CA ALA A 211 12.96 -5.93 2.70
C ALA A 211 11.80 -5.14 3.34
N LEU A 212 12.11 -4.16 4.18
CA LEU A 212 11.11 -3.30 4.80
C LEU A 212 10.38 -2.44 3.76
N ARG A 213 11.11 -1.94 2.75
CA ARG A 213 10.50 -1.18 1.66
C ARG A 213 9.52 -2.04 0.85
N ALA A 214 9.92 -3.25 0.47
CA ALA A 214 9.04 -4.20 -0.22
C ALA A 214 7.79 -4.53 0.61
N HIS A 215 7.93 -4.63 1.94
CA HIS A 215 6.77 -4.81 2.83
C HIS A 215 5.82 -3.60 2.80
N ILE A 216 6.35 -2.38 2.90
CA ILE A 216 5.56 -1.14 2.81
C ILE A 216 4.80 -1.09 1.48
N ASP A 217 5.47 -1.33 0.36
CA ASP A 217 4.86 -1.32 -0.96
C ASP A 217 3.74 -2.38 -1.07
N ALA A 218 3.98 -3.59 -0.56
CA ALA A 218 2.97 -4.65 -0.55
C ALA A 218 1.73 -4.31 0.29
N ARG A 219 1.89 -3.63 1.45
CA ARG A 219 0.75 -3.14 2.24
C ARG A 219 -0.02 -2.03 1.52
N LEU A 220 0.71 -1.10 0.91
CA LEU A 220 0.11 -0.02 0.14
C LEU A 220 -0.67 -0.57 -1.07
N ALA A 221 -0.11 -1.53 -1.81
CA ALA A 221 -0.77 -2.18 -2.94
C ALA A 221 -2.01 -2.98 -2.51
N ALA A 222 -1.97 -3.63 -1.34
CA ALA A 222 -3.10 -4.38 -0.80
C ALA A 222 -4.25 -3.51 -0.25
N GLY A 223 -4.05 -2.19 -0.13
CA GLY A 223 -5.03 -1.33 0.55
C GLY A 223 -5.03 -1.48 2.07
N ASP A 224 -3.96 -2.05 2.64
CA ASP A 224 -3.84 -2.32 4.07
C ASP A 224 -3.19 -1.15 4.80
N ASN A 225 -3.94 -0.52 5.70
CA ASN A 225 -3.37 0.46 6.62
C ASN A 225 -2.45 -0.22 7.65
N THR A 226 -1.26 0.32 7.86
CA THR A 226 -0.23 -0.30 8.73
C THR A 226 0.53 0.73 9.55
N VAL A 227 0.89 0.35 10.78
CA VAL A 227 1.82 1.08 11.65
C VAL A 227 3.12 0.28 11.75
N ILE A 228 4.24 0.92 11.48
CA ILE A 228 5.56 0.28 11.51
C ILE A 228 6.43 0.98 12.56
N ALA A 229 6.95 0.24 13.53
CA ALA A 229 8.03 0.72 14.38
C ALA A 229 9.37 0.55 13.66
N CYS A 230 10.12 1.62 13.41
CA CYS A 230 11.43 1.53 12.75
C CYS A 230 12.35 2.62 13.28
N SER A 231 13.62 2.31 13.56
CA SER A 231 14.57 3.33 14.05
C SER A 231 14.79 4.48 13.05
N ALA A 232 14.96 4.15 11.75
CA ALA A 232 15.05 5.09 10.62
C ALA A 232 15.89 6.37 10.89
N LEU A 233 17.03 6.20 11.56
CA LEU A 233 17.78 7.30 12.18
C LEU A 233 18.40 8.27 11.16
N LYS A 234 18.90 7.76 10.04
CA LYS A 234 19.50 8.58 8.96
C LYS A 234 18.48 9.00 7.91
N LYS A 235 18.71 10.16 7.29
CA LYS A 235 17.89 10.69 6.19
C LYS A 235 17.84 9.73 5.01
N ALA A 236 18.98 9.17 4.62
CA ALA A 236 19.08 8.21 3.51
C ALA A 236 18.16 6.99 3.71
N TYR A 237 18.01 6.51 4.95
CA TYR A 237 17.12 5.37 5.24
C TYR A 237 15.65 5.75 5.07
N ARG A 238 15.29 6.97 5.48
CA ARG A 238 13.93 7.50 5.32
C ARG A 238 13.57 7.73 3.87
N GLU A 239 14.52 8.19 3.06
CA GLU A 239 14.31 8.35 1.60
C GLU A 239 14.03 7.00 0.92
N VAL A 240 14.64 5.90 1.37
CA VAL A 240 14.33 4.54 0.88
C VAL A 240 12.92 4.11 1.28
N LEU A 241 12.53 4.32 2.55
CA LEU A 241 11.28 3.82 3.12
C LEU A 241 10.05 4.68 2.76
N ILE A 242 10.24 5.98 2.51
CA ILE A 242 9.18 6.98 2.27
C ILE A 242 9.26 7.44 0.81
N ALA A 243 9.04 6.55 -0.15
CA ALA A 243 8.95 6.98 -1.55
C ALA A 243 7.65 7.68 -1.90
N ASP A 244 6.58 7.43 -1.15
CA ASP A 244 5.31 8.13 -1.29
C ASP A 244 5.01 8.88 0.01
N PRO A 245 5.41 10.16 0.15
CA PRO A 245 5.08 10.99 1.32
C PRO A 245 3.58 11.26 1.48
N GLY A 246 2.78 11.04 0.43
CA GLY A 246 1.32 11.11 0.46
C GLY A 246 0.72 9.99 1.29
N ARG A 247 1.28 8.78 1.20
CA ARG A 247 0.76 7.57 1.85
C ARG A 247 1.61 7.05 3.01
N VAL A 248 2.91 7.31 3.02
CA VAL A 248 3.83 6.95 4.09
C VAL A 248 4.09 8.18 4.97
N LYS A 249 3.52 8.19 6.16
CA LYS A 249 3.62 9.29 7.12
C LYS A 249 4.66 8.97 8.19
N LEU A 250 5.57 9.91 8.40
CA LEU A 250 6.64 9.79 9.38
C LEU A 250 6.25 10.47 10.69
N VAL A 251 6.33 9.71 11.79
CA VAL A 251 6.18 10.24 13.15
C VAL A 251 7.50 10.10 13.87
N TYR A 252 8.06 11.21 14.33
CA TYR A 252 9.29 11.22 15.11
C TYR A 252 8.97 11.32 16.61
N LEU A 253 9.20 10.23 17.32
CA LEU A 253 9.12 10.16 18.79
C LEU A 253 10.41 10.73 19.38
N ARG A 254 10.39 12.03 19.68
CA ARG A 254 11.52 12.79 20.19
C ARG A 254 11.56 12.76 21.72
N GLY A 255 12.71 12.43 22.29
CA GLY A 255 12.96 12.53 23.73
C GLY A 255 14.32 13.12 24.05
N SER A 256 14.45 13.69 25.25
CA SER A 256 15.76 14.07 25.79
C SER A 256 16.58 12.83 26.11
N ARG A 257 17.92 12.98 26.13
CA ARG A 257 18.83 11.89 26.47
C ARG A 257 18.53 11.34 27.87
N GLU A 258 18.22 12.23 28.81
CA GLU A 258 17.95 11.92 30.21
C GLU A 258 16.71 11.03 30.33
N LEU A 259 15.61 11.41 29.67
CA LEU A 259 14.36 10.65 29.69
C LEU A 259 14.50 9.29 28.99
N LEU A 260 15.21 9.24 27.86
CA LEU A 260 15.48 7.99 27.15
C LEU A 260 16.32 7.03 28.00
N HIS A 261 17.34 7.54 28.67
CA HIS A 261 18.19 6.77 29.56
C HIS A 261 17.40 6.23 30.77
N GLU A 262 16.59 7.08 31.41
CA GLU A 262 15.70 6.67 32.52
C GLU A 262 14.76 5.53 32.11
N ARG A 263 14.11 5.65 30.94
CA ARG A 263 13.21 4.61 30.42
C ARG A 263 13.91 3.31 30.09
N LEU A 264 15.15 3.36 29.62
CA LEU A 264 15.95 2.16 29.36
C LEU A 264 16.35 1.45 30.67
N LEU A 265 16.67 2.20 31.73
CA LEU A 265 16.99 1.62 33.05
C LEU A 265 15.78 0.92 33.70
N GLN A 266 14.57 1.40 33.45
CA GLN A 266 13.34 0.82 34.01
C GLN A 266 12.86 -0.44 33.27
N ARG A 267 13.45 -0.81 32.13
CA ARG A 267 13.09 -2.03 31.40
C ARG A 267 13.72 -3.26 32.05
N THR A 268 12.88 -4.17 32.52
CA THR A 268 13.29 -5.43 33.16
C THR A 268 13.75 -6.51 32.18
N GLU A 269 13.37 -6.46 30.90
CA GLU A 269 13.55 -7.61 29.98
C GLU A 269 14.69 -7.51 28.94
N HIS A 270 15.37 -6.38 28.73
CA HIS A 270 16.49 -6.34 27.79
C HIS A 270 17.65 -5.50 28.31
N PHE A 271 18.82 -6.14 28.41
CA PHE A 271 20.10 -5.59 28.85
C PHE A 271 20.68 -4.61 27.79
N MET A 272 19.99 -3.50 27.52
CA MET A 272 20.48 -2.43 26.67
C MET A 272 21.52 -1.61 27.44
N LYS A 273 22.81 -1.78 27.12
CA LYS A 273 23.90 -1.03 27.73
C LYS A 273 23.77 0.48 27.38
N PRO A 274 23.98 1.42 28.32
CA PRO A 274 23.91 2.87 28.08
C PRO A 274 24.68 3.35 26.84
N ALA A 275 25.81 2.72 26.54
CA ALA A 275 26.64 3.03 25.36
C ALA A 275 25.90 2.91 24.02
N MET A 276 24.85 2.07 23.92
CA MET A 276 24.06 1.97 22.69
C MET A 276 23.15 3.18 22.46
N LEU A 277 22.65 3.82 23.53
CA LEU A 277 21.83 5.03 23.40
C LEU A 277 22.65 6.17 22.79
N ASP A 278 23.86 6.39 23.29
CA ASP A 278 24.75 7.44 22.80
C ASP A 278 25.10 7.23 21.32
N SER A 279 25.34 5.98 20.90
CA SER A 279 25.59 5.65 19.49
C SER A 279 24.38 5.94 18.58
N GLN A 280 23.16 5.68 19.04
CA GLN A 280 21.96 5.94 18.27
C GLN A 280 21.64 7.43 18.20
N LEU A 281 21.85 8.18 19.29
CA LEU A 281 21.72 9.63 19.30
C LEU A 281 22.74 10.30 18.36
N ALA A 282 23.97 9.77 18.28
CA ALA A 282 24.98 10.26 17.35
C ALA A 282 24.62 9.97 15.87
N GLN A 283 23.92 8.86 15.59
CA GLN A 283 23.45 8.51 14.24
C GLN A 283 22.13 9.19 13.85
N LEU A 284 21.40 9.75 14.82
CA LEU A 284 20.11 10.37 14.58
C LEU A 284 20.29 11.68 13.81
N GLU A 285 19.77 11.70 12.60
CA GLU A 285 19.59 12.90 11.79
C GLU A 285 18.13 13.34 11.91
N PRO A 286 17.81 14.37 12.74
CA PRO A 286 16.43 14.75 12.99
C PRO A 286 15.67 15.09 11.68
N PRO A 287 14.48 14.52 11.45
CA PRO A 287 13.73 14.79 10.24
C PRO A 287 13.09 16.18 10.25
N ALA A 288 13.21 16.94 9.16
CA ALA A 288 12.50 18.21 8.98
C ALA A 288 11.01 18.02 8.63
N ASN A 289 10.68 16.95 7.89
CA ASN A 289 9.35 16.69 7.34
C ASN A 289 8.64 15.54 8.09
N ALA A 290 8.67 15.55 9.42
CA ALA A 290 7.99 14.55 10.25
C ALA A 290 7.03 15.20 11.22
N PHE A 291 5.95 14.49 11.57
CA PHE A 291 5.18 14.83 12.74
C PHE A 291 5.97 14.48 14.00
N THR A 292 6.56 15.50 14.63
CA THR A 292 7.38 15.31 15.81
C THR A 292 6.52 15.34 17.07
N VAL A 293 6.62 14.31 17.90
CA VAL A 293 5.88 14.21 19.15
C VAL A 293 6.88 14.02 20.29
N ASP A 294 6.74 14.84 21.33
CA ASP A 294 7.52 14.71 22.57
C ASP A 294 7.06 13.48 23.35
N ILE A 295 8.01 12.58 23.62
CA ILE A 295 7.76 11.33 24.33
C ILE A 295 7.54 11.54 25.84
N ALA A 296 7.76 12.73 26.40
CA ALA A 296 7.46 13.03 27.81
C ALA A 296 5.97 12.91 28.14
N GLN A 297 5.09 12.96 27.14
CA GLN A 297 3.66 12.73 27.29
C GLN A 297 3.33 11.27 27.57
N GLN A 298 2.12 11.03 28.11
CA GLN A 298 1.62 9.66 28.30
C GLN A 298 1.44 8.95 26.95
N PRO A 299 1.73 7.64 26.85
CA PRO A 299 1.58 6.88 25.61
C PRO A 299 0.20 6.99 24.95
N ALA A 300 -0.87 7.02 25.75
CA ALA A 300 -2.23 7.17 25.25
C ALA A 300 -2.45 8.53 24.56
N THR A 301 -1.92 9.62 25.12
CA THR A 301 -1.99 10.96 24.54
C THR A 301 -1.25 11.03 23.20
N ILE A 302 -0.05 10.44 23.15
CA ILE A 302 0.75 10.36 21.91
C ILE A 302 0.00 9.58 20.83
N ALA A 303 -0.56 8.42 21.17
CA ALA A 303 -1.33 7.60 20.23
C ALA A 303 -2.58 8.34 19.72
N ALA A 304 -3.34 9.00 20.59
CA ALA A 304 -4.50 9.80 20.21
C ALA A 304 -4.12 10.94 19.25
N LEU A 305 -3.00 11.62 19.51
CA LEU A 305 -2.51 12.70 18.67
C LEU A 305 -2.09 12.22 17.27
N ILE A 306 -1.36 11.09 17.19
CA ILE A 306 -0.96 10.49 15.91
C ILE A 306 -2.20 10.07 15.12
N ARG A 307 -3.16 9.43 15.79
CA ARG A 307 -4.42 8.99 15.18
C ARG A 307 -5.16 10.16 14.55
N ARG A 308 -5.37 11.25 15.28
CA ARG A 308 -6.05 12.45 14.77
C ARG A 308 -5.33 13.07 13.57
N THR A 309 -4.01 13.07 13.58
CA THR A 309 -3.20 13.71 12.52
C THR A 309 -3.15 12.89 11.23
N TYR A 310 -3.05 11.55 11.31
CA TYR A 310 -2.76 10.72 10.14
C TYR A 310 -3.77 9.60 9.84
N MET A 311 -4.68 9.29 10.76
CA MET A 311 -5.51 8.08 10.70
C MET A 311 -7.03 8.36 10.74
N GLU A 312 -7.45 9.62 10.92
CA GLU A 312 -8.86 10.05 10.94
C GLU A 312 -9.23 10.92 9.72
N CYS A 313 -8.90 10.46 8.51
CA CYS A 313 -9.41 11.04 7.26
C CYS A 313 -10.21 10.00 6.48
#